data_AF-A0A767S4J1-F1
#
_entry.id   AF-A0A767S4J1-F1
#
_cell.length_a   1.000
_cell.length_b   1.000
_cell.length_c   1.000
_cell.angle_alpha   90.00
_cell.angle_beta   90.00
_cell.angle_gamma   90.00
#
_symmetry.space_group_name_H-M   'P 1'
#
loop_
_entity.id
_entity.type
_entity.pdbx_description
1 polymer ?
#
loop_
_entity_poly.entity_id
_entity_poly.type
_entity_poly.pdbx_seq_one_letter_code
_entity_poly.pdbx_strand_id
1 'polypeptide(L)'
;MRRIEIVLGELERLTRGLCLADLAQETAFTAEAIGFNLGLARNSVSKDLNQLWNDGLAIKSRGRPVYFLHRQALETLLGRQLEESEREVRSVADVLPHEEHYAPDDPFTSLIGYDRSLRDAVEKGRAAVLYPHGLHVLLTGPSGVGKTFFAELMHRF
;
A
#
# COMPACT_ATOMS: atom_id res chain seq x y z
N MET A 1 28.69 -18.46 -5.74
CA MET A 1 27.48 -17.67 -5.47
C MET A 1 26.28 -18.60 -5.63
N ARG A 2 25.38 -18.65 -4.64
CA ARG A 2 24.19 -19.51 -4.71
C ARG A 2 23.16 -18.89 -5.65
N ARG A 3 22.39 -19.71 -6.38
CA ARG A 3 21.36 -19.24 -7.34
C ARG A 3 20.37 -18.24 -6.72
N ILE A 4 19.93 -18.49 -5.49
CA ILE A 4 19.02 -17.62 -4.75
C ILE A 4 19.60 -16.21 -4.52
N GLU A 5 20.92 -16.09 -4.33
CA GLU A 5 21.60 -14.79 -4.17
C GLU A 5 21.60 -13.99 -5.48
N ILE A 6 21.72 -14.68 -6.62
CA ILE A 6 21.63 -14.06 -7.95
C ILE A 6 20.20 -13.58 -8.22
N VAL A 7 19.19 -14.40 -7.88
CA VAL A 7 17.77 -14.02 -8.00
C VAL A 7 17.44 -12.82 -7.12
N LEU A 8 17.94 -12.80 -5.87
CA LEU A 8 17.76 -11.67 -4.97
C LEU A 8 18.39 -10.38 -5.52
N GLY A 9 19.64 -10.44 -5.98
CA GLY A 9 20.34 -9.28 -6.54
C GLY A 9 19.65 -8.71 -7.79
N GLU A 10 19.11 -9.57 -8.65
CA GLU A 10 18.34 -9.12 -9.81
C GLU A 10 17.00 -8.49 -9.40
N LEU A 11 16.28 -9.10 -8.44
CA LEU A 11 15.04 -8.52 -7.91
C LEU A 11 15.28 -7.14 -7.28
N GLU A 12 16.38 -6.99 -6.52
CA GLU A 12 16.81 -5.71 -5.94
C GLU A 12 17.12 -4.67 -7.03
N ARG A 13 17.91 -5.04 -8.03
CA ARG A 13 18.26 -4.17 -9.16
C ARG A 13 17.02 -3.66 -9.91
N LEU A 14 16.11 -4.57 -10.20
CA LEU A 14 14.85 -4.27 -10.89
C LEU A 14 13.94 -3.38 -10.03
N THR A 15 13.79 -3.69 -8.74
CA THR A 15 12.96 -2.89 -7.82
C THR A 15 13.51 -1.47 -7.63
N ARG A 16 14.84 -1.30 -7.57
CA ARG A 16 15.48 0.03 -7.51
C ARG A 16 15.28 0.88 -8.76
N GLY A 17 14.96 0.25 -9.89
CA GLY A 17 14.67 0.95 -11.14
C GLY A 17 13.26 1.51 -11.24
N LEU A 18 12.38 1.21 -10.27
CA LEU A 18 11.00 1.68 -10.25
C LEU A 18 10.87 3.07 -9.62
N CYS A 19 9.86 3.80 -10.03
CA CYS A 19 9.34 4.98 -9.35
C CYS A 19 7.92 4.72 -8.79
N LEU A 20 7.39 5.65 -8.00
CA LEU A 20 6.03 5.53 -7.44
C LEU A 20 4.94 5.42 -8.52
N ALA A 21 5.12 6.08 -9.67
CA ALA A 21 4.18 6.01 -10.78
C ALA A 21 4.13 4.60 -11.40
N ASP A 22 5.25 3.88 -11.45
CA ASP A 22 5.31 2.52 -11.98
C ASP A 22 4.51 1.56 -11.09
N LEU A 23 4.65 1.69 -9.77
CA LEU A 23 3.89 0.90 -8.79
C LEU A 23 2.38 1.18 -8.90
N ALA A 24 1.99 2.43 -9.15
CA ALA A 24 0.60 2.82 -9.35
C ALA A 24 0.00 2.20 -10.62
N GLN A 25 0.82 1.95 -11.63
CA GLN A 25 0.47 1.24 -12.86
C GLN A 25 0.61 -0.29 -12.75
N GLU A 26 0.73 -0.82 -11.54
CA GLU A 26 0.95 -2.24 -11.25
C GLU A 26 2.22 -2.85 -11.85
N THR A 27 3.24 -2.03 -12.11
CA THR A 27 4.51 -2.51 -12.66
C THR A 27 5.30 -3.24 -11.59
N ALA A 28 5.49 -4.55 -11.80
CA ALA A 28 6.33 -5.39 -10.96
C ALA A 28 6.82 -6.63 -11.72
N PHE A 29 7.60 -7.49 -11.06
CA PHE A 29 8.37 -8.53 -11.72
C PHE A 29 7.81 -9.93 -11.46
N THR A 30 7.58 -10.67 -12.54
CA THR A 30 7.16 -12.08 -12.44
C THR A 30 8.37 -13.00 -12.41
N ALA A 31 8.18 -14.24 -11.94
CA ALA A 31 9.21 -15.28 -12.03
C ALA A 31 9.64 -15.58 -13.49
N GLU A 32 8.76 -15.33 -14.46
CA GLU A 32 9.07 -15.47 -15.89
C GLU A 32 10.04 -14.39 -16.34
N ALA A 33 9.75 -13.12 -16.02
CA ALA A 33 10.59 -11.99 -16.38
C ALA A 33 12.00 -12.08 -15.77
N ILE A 34 12.08 -12.43 -14.48
CA ILE A 34 13.36 -12.60 -13.79
C ILE A 34 14.13 -13.81 -14.34
N GLY A 35 13.43 -14.92 -14.64
CA GLY A 35 14.03 -16.09 -15.27
C GLY A 35 14.62 -15.79 -16.64
N PHE A 36 13.90 -15.02 -17.46
CA PHE A 36 14.37 -14.57 -18.77
C PHE A 36 15.65 -13.73 -18.66
N ASN A 37 15.69 -12.74 -17.76
CA ASN A 37 16.88 -11.88 -17.58
C ASN A 37 18.12 -12.67 -17.14
N LEU A 38 17.93 -13.71 -16.31
CA LEU A 38 19.02 -14.49 -15.73
C LEU A 38 19.37 -15.74 -16.53
N GLY A 39 18.63 -16.06 -17.59
CA GLY A 39 18.76 -17.35 -18.30
C GLY A 39 18.43 -18.56 -17.41
N LEU A 40 17.55 -18.38 -16.42
CA LEU A 40 17.13 -19.41 -15.47
C LEU A 40 15.72 -19.90 -15.76
N ALA A 41 15.46 -21.18 -15.50
CA ALA A 41 14.12 -21.74 -15.65
C ALA A 41 13.13 -21.09 -14.65
N ARG A 42 11.96 -20.67 -15.13
CA ARG A 42 10.92 -19.99 -14.32
C ARG A 42 10.51 -20.77 -13.08
N ASN A 43 10.47 -22.11 -13.13
CA ASN A 43 10.16 -22.95 -11.97
C ASN A 43 11.19 -22.81 -10.83
N SER A 44 12.47 -22.69 -11.20
CA SER A 44 13.58 -22.51 -10.27
C SER A 44 13.55 -21.12 -9.64
N VAL A 45 13.32 -20.10 -10.46
CA VAL A 45 13.18 -18.71 -10.01
C VAL A 45 11.96 -18.54 -9.11
N SER A 46 10.82 -19.13 -9.46
CA SER A 46 9.61 -19.09 -8.62
C SER A 46 9.84 -19.76 -7.26
N LYS A 47 10.59 -20.86 -7.21
CA LYS A 47 10.97 -21.51 -5.94
C LYS A 47 11.84 -20.59 -5.08
N ASP A 48 12.85 -19.98 -5.68
CA ASP A 48 13.76 -19.07 -4.98
C ASP A 48 13.04 -17.80 -4.51
N LEU A 49 12.17 -17.21 -5.33
CA LEU A 49 11.38 -16.03 -4.95
C LEU A 49 10.40 -16.32 -3.80
N ASN A 50 9.78 -17.50 -3.77
CA ASN A 50 8.96 -17.89 -2.63
C ASN A 50 9.79 -18.13 -1.37
N GLN A 51 11.03 -18.64 -1.49
CA GLN A 51 11.95 -18.74 -0.37
C GLN A 51 12.35 -17.36 0.15
N LEU A 52 12.72 -16.43 -0.74
CA LEU A 52 13.03 -15.04 -0.38
C LEU A 52 11.83 -14.33 0.26
N TRP A 53 10.62 -14.62 -0.23
CA TRP A 53 9.39 -14.17 0.41
C TRP A 53 9.25 -14.75 1.81
N ASN A 54 9.49 -16.04 2.05
CA ASN A 54 9.46 -16.63 3.40
C ASN A 54 10.52 -16.01 4.33
N ASP A 55 11.72 -15.75 3.79
CA ASP A 55 12.84 -15.16 4.51
C ASP A 55 12.64 -13.66 4.81
N GLY A 56 11.56 -13.05 4.30
CA GLY A 56 11.20 -11.65 4.54
C GLY A 56 11.96 -10.64 3.71
N LEU A 57 12.65 -11.09 2.66
CA LEU A 57 13.44 -10.27 1.75
C LEU A 57 12.64 -9.83 0.50
N ALA A 58 11.51 -10.48 0.23
CA ALA A 58 10.65 -10.16 -0.90
C ALA A 58 9.18 -9.99 -0.48
N ILE A 59 8.46 -9.22 -1.28
CA ILE A 59 7.01 -8.98 -1.21
C ILE A 59 6.39 -9.63 -2.43
N LYS A 60 5.20 -10.21 -2.28
CA LYS A 60 4.49 -10.85 -3.40
C LYS A 60 3.04 -10.37 -3.51
N SER A 61 2.50 -10.39 -4.73
CA SER A 61 1.05 -10.21 -4.95
C SER A 61 0.30 -11.55 -4.89
N ARG A 62 -0.98 -11.51 -4.47
CA ARG A 62 -1.91 -12.67 -4.51
C ARG A 62 -2.54 -12.89 -5.89
N GLY A 63 -2.36 -11.93 -6.81
CA GLY A 63 -2.96 -11.93 -8.13
C GLY A 63 -2.41 -12.99 -9.10
N ARG A 64 -3.01 -13.05 -10.28
CA ARG A 64 -2.50 -13.81 -11.43
C ARG A 64 -2.36 -12.83 -12.59
N PRO A 65 -1.14 -12.53 -13.05
CA PRO A 65 0.14 -13.13 -12.63
C PRO A 65 0.59 -12.73 -11.21
N VAL A 66 1.45 -13.57 -10.61
CA VAL A 66 2.08 -13.29 -9.31
C VAL A 66 3.31 -12.41 -9.54
N TYR A 67 3.34 -11.26 -8.87
CA TYR A 67 4.44 -10.32 -8.91
C TYR A 67 5.28 -10.39 -7.64
N PHE A 68 6.55 -10.03 -7.78
CA PHE A 68 7.53 -9.97 -6.70
C PHE A 68 8.26 -8.63 -6.73
N LEU A 69 8.56 -8.11 -5.53
CA LEU A 69 9.36 -6.91 -5.31
C LEU A 69 10.36 -7.16 -4.17
N HIS A 70 11.52 -6.52 -4.23
CA HIS A 70 12.51 -6.58 -3.16
C HIS A 70 12.07 -5.67 -2.00
N ARG A 71 11.98 -6.22 -0.78
CA ARG A 71 11.42 -5.51 0.38
C ARG A 71 12.19 -4.22 0.69
N GLN A 72 13.49 -4.32 0.92
CA GLN A 72 14.29 -3.16 1.37
C GLN A 72 14.41 -2.08 0.29
N ALA A 73 14.45 -2.49 -0.99
CA ALA A 73 14.47 -1.54 -2.10
C ALA A 73 13.13 -0.80 -2.19
N LEU A 74 12.02 -1.52 -1.97
CA LEU A 74 10.69 -0.92 -1.93
C LEU A 74 10.51 0.02 -0.73
N GLU A 75 10.95 -0.37 0.47
CA GLU A 75 10.92 0.51 1.65
C GLU A 75 11.69 1.82 1.42
N THR A 76 12.84 1.73 0.74
CA THR A 76 13.62 2.92 0.35
C THR A 76 12.86 3.80 -0.63
N LEU A 77 12.18 3.19 -1.61
CA LEU A 77 11.37 3.90 -2.60
C LEU A 77 10.14 4.58 -1.96
N LEU A 78 9.51 3.94 -0.98
CA LEU A 78 8.33 4.45 -0.27
C LEU A 78 8.68 5.43 0.86
N GLY A 79 9.95 5.49 1.28
CA GLY A 79 10.38 6.30 2.42
C GLY A 79 9.82 5.84 3.77
N ARG A 80 9.32 4.59 3.87
CA ARG A 80 8.78 3.99 5.10
C ARG A 80 9.14 2.52 5.20
N GLN A 81 9.13 1.99 6.43
CA GLN A 81 9.25 0.55 6.68
C GLN A 81 7.91 -0.13 6.37
N LEU A 82 7.97 -1.33 5.79
CA LEU A 82 6.79 -2.12 5.49
C LEU A 82 6.49 -3.08 6.64
N GLU A 83 5.22 -3.13 7.03
CA GLU A 83 4.75 -4.04 8.06
C GLU A 83 4.73 -5.48 7.54
N GLU A 84 4.69 -6.43 8.48
CA GLU A 84 4.63 -7.85 8.16
C GLU A 84 3.36 -8.23 7.38
N SER A 85 2.26 -7.51 7.64
CA SER A 85 0.98 -7.59 6.94
C SER A 85 1.07 -7.18 5.45
N GLU A 86 2.06 -6.34 5.10
CA GLU A 86 2.27 -5.80 3.75
C GLU A 86 3.22 -6.65 2.89
N ARG A 87 3.72 -7.79 3.41
CA ARG A 87 4.55 -8.74 2.65
C ARG A 87 3.77 -9.51 1.59
N GLU A 88 2.45 -9.56 1.71
CA GLU A 88 1.58 -10.21 0.75
C GLU A 88 0.37 -9.31 0.44
N VAL A 89 0.42 -8.66 -0.71
CA VAL A 89 -0.57 -7.66 -1.14
C VAL A 89 -1.52 -8.21 -2.21
N ARG A 90 -2.67 -7.57 -2.44
CA ARG A 90 -3.57 -7.98 -3.52
C ARG A 90 -3.07 -7.43 -4.86
N SER A 91 -2.67 -6.17 -4.86
CA SER A 91 -2.07 -5.45 -5.99
C SER A 91 -0.72 -4.83 -5.60
N VAL A 92 0.08 -4.46 -6.59
CA VAL A 92 1.34 -3.71 -6.36
C VAL A 92 1.06 -2.29 -5.87
N ALA A 93 -0.08 -1.71 -6.26
CA ALA A 93 -0.50 -0.38 -5.83
C ALA A 93 -0.86 -0.34 -4.34
N ASP A 94 -1.26 -1.47 -3.74
CA ASP A 94 -1.60 -1.54 -2.30
C ASP A 94 -0.40 -1.20 -1.39
N VAL A 95 0.82 -1.28 -1.90
CA VAL A 95 2.05 -0.98 -1.14
C VAL A 95 2.37 0.52 -1.15
N LEU A 96 1.81 1.27 -2.12
CA LEU A 96 1.98 2.71 -2.16
C LEU A 96 1.48 3.34 -0.87
N PRO A 97 2.12 4.41 -0.38
CA PRO A 97 1.48 5.23 0.62
C PRO A 97 0.11 5.62 0.05
N HIS A 98 -0.95 5.29 0.77
CA HIS A 98 -2.25 5.84 0.48
C HIS A 98 -2.11 7.36 0.62
N GLU A 99 -1.85 8.06 -0.47
CA GLU A 99 -2.39 9.40 -0.60
C GLU A 99 -3.88 9.18 -0.58
N GLU A 100 -4.47 9.36 0.61
CA GLU A 100 -5.90 9.50 0.78
C GLU A 100 -6.30 10.74 -0.06
N HIS A 101 -6.39 10.57 -1.38
CA HIS A 101 -6.95 11.55 -2.30
C HIS A 101 -8.43 11.60 -2.00
N TYR A 102 -8.79 12.28 -0.92
CA TYR A 102 -10.13 12.83 -0.85
C TYR A 102 -10.28 13.80 -2.00
N ALA A 103 -11.49 13.83 -2.56
CA ALA A 103 -11.80 14.71 -3.67
C ALA A 103 -11.24 16.12 -3.39
N PRO A 104 -10.81 16.87 -4.42
CA PRO A 104 -10.30 18.24 -4.25
C PRO A 104 -11.23 19.18 -3.46
N ASP A 105 -12.48 18.78 -3.21
CA ASP A 105 -13.50 19.44 -2.38
C ASP A 105 -13.88 18.66 -1.10
N ASP A 106 -12.96 17.95 -0.44
CA ASP A 106 -13.30 17.30 0.84
C ASP A 106 -13.63 18.34 1.93
N PRO A 107 -14.89 18.39 2.42
CA PRO A 107 -15.30 19.32 3.46
C PRO A 107 -14.49 19.19 4.77
N PHE A 108 -13.95 18.01 5.08
CA PHE A 108 -13.13 17.80 6.28
C PHE A 108 -11.81 18.57 6.26
N THR A 109 -11.29 18.98 5.09
CA THR A 109 -10.08 19.81 5.00
C THR A 109 -10.25 21.18 5.66
N SER A 110 -11.50 21.65 5.82
CA SER A 110 -11.82 22.88 6.55
C SER A 110 -11.74 22.74 8.08
N LEU A 111 -11.66 21.52 8.60
CA LEU A 111 -11.61 21.24 10.03
C LEU A 111 -10.19 21.40 10.56
N ILE A 112 -10.00 22.25 11.57
CA ILE A 112 -8.67 22.42 12.20
C ILE A 112 -8.20 21.09 12.80
N GLY A 113 -7.05 20.60 12.35
CA GLY A 113 -6.45 19.35 12.82
C GLY A 113 -7.00 18.09 12.13
N TYR A 114 -7.71 18.22 11.00
CA TYR A 114 -8.24 17.10 10.22
C TYR A 114 -7.17 16.08 9.82
N ASP A 115 -5.95 16.55 9.54
CA ASP A 115 -4.80 15.74 9.12
C ASP A 115 -3.93 15.29 10.30
N ARG A 116 -4.30 15.67 11.53
CA ARG A 116 -3.51 15.48 12.76
C ARG A 116 -4.37 14.96 13.90
N SER A 117 -4.67 15.80 14.91
CA SER A 117 -5.34 15.38 16.14
C SER A 117 -6.74 14.81 15.94
N LEU A 118 -7.40 15.16 14.84
CA LEU A 118 -8.73 14.67 14.49
C LEU A 118 -8.72 13.65 13.34
N ARG A 119 -7.55 13.22 12.86
CA ARG A 119 -7.44 12.29 11.72
C ARG A 119 -8.30 11.05 11.90
N ASP A 120 -8.17 10.37 13.04
CA ASP A 120 -8.96 9.16 13.32
C ASP A 120 -10.47 9.41 13.35
N ALA A 121 -10.91 10.58 13.81
CA ALA A 121 -12.32 10.95 13.84
C ALA A 121 -12.83 11.23 12.42
N VAL A 122 -12.04 11.96 11.62
CA VAL A 122 -12.30 12.28 10.22
C VAL A 122 -12.39 10.99 9.39
N GLU A 123 -11.44 10.06 9.53
CA GLU A 123 -11.49 8.75 8.86
C GLU A 123 -12.75 7.97 9.18
N LYS A 124 -13.14 7.92 10.45
CA LYS A 124 -14.38 7.26 10.87
C LYS A 124 -15.61 7.94 10.30
N GLY A 125 -15.60 9.28 10.22
CA GLY A 125 -16.66 10.06 9.60
C GLY A 125 -16.82 9.75 8.11
N ARG A 126 -15.72 9.76 7.36
CA ARG A 126 -15.66 9.41 5.93
C ARG A 126 -16.15 7.97 5.69
N ALA A 127 -15.64 7.02 6.46
CA ALA A 127 -16.05 5.62 6.38
C ALA A 127 -17.55 5.42 6.67
N ALA A 128 -18.10 6.16 7.65
CA ALA A 128 -19.51 6.07 7.97
C ALA A 128 -20.44 6.57 6.86
N VAL A 129 -20.01 7.57 6.09
CA VAL A 129 -20.76 8.11 4.95
C VAL A 129 -20.66 7.17 3.73
N LEU A 130 -19.46 6.63 3.46
CA LEU A 130 -19.21 5.78 2.27
C LEU A 130 -19.73 4.34 2.40
N TYR A 131 -20.03 3.88 3.61
CA TYR A 131 -20.50 2.52 3.81
C TYR A 131 -21.88 2.31 3.14
N PRO A 132 -22.18 1.13 2.56
CA PRO A 132 -23.50 0.84 1.99
C PRO A 132 -24.61 1.08 3.02
N HIS A 133 -25.55 1.98 2.70
CA HIS A 133 -26.63 2.48 3.57
C HIS A 133 -26.20 3.38 4.75
N GLY A 134 -24.94 3.77 4.81
CA GLY A 134 -24.36 4.55 5.89
C GLY A 134 -24.19 3.74 7.19
N LEU A 135 -23.24 4.13 8.03
CA LEU A 135 -23.11 3.61 9.39
C LEU A 135 -23.75 4.56 10.39
N HIS A 136 -24.38 4.01 11.43
CA HIS A 136 -24.85 4.81 12.56
C HIS A 136 -23.65 5.37 13.34
N VAL A 137 -23.65 6.69 13.54
CA VAL A 137 -22.57 7.41 14.23
C VAL A 137 -23.11 8.12 15.47
N LEU A 138 -22.37 8.01 16.57
CA LEU A 138 -22.59 8.77 17.79
C LEU A 138 -21.42 9.74 18.00
N LEU A 139 -21.70 11.05 17.96
CA LEU A 139 -20.72 12.09 18.25
C LEU A 139 -20.79 12.48 19.72
N THR A 140 -19.69 12.30 20.47
CA THR A 140 -19.62 12.56 21.91
C THR A 140 -18.62 13.66 22.23
N GLY A 141 -18.82 14.36 23.35
CA GLY A 141 -17.93 15.41 23.83
C GLY A 141 -18.66 16.59 24.51
N PRO A 142 -17.95 17.46 25.25
CA PRO A 142 -18.50 18.62 25.94
C PRO A 142 -19.27 19.59 25.03
N SER A 143 -20.07 20.49 25.62
CA SER A 143 -20.74 21.55 24.84
C SER A 143 -19.71 22.47 24.18
N GLY A 144 -19.97 22.92 22.95
CA GLY A 144 -19.12 23.87 22.23
C GLY A 144 -17.90 23.28 21.47
N VAL A 145 -17.61 21.98 21.56
CA VAL A 145 -16.43 21.36 20.91
C VAL A 145 -16.55 21.11 19.40
N GLY A 146 -17.62 21.60 18.75
CA GLY A 146 -17.78 21.46 17.30
C GLY A 146 -18.44 20.17 16.79
N LYS A 147 -19.15 19.40 17.65
CA LYS A 147 -19.86 18.17 17.23
C LYS A 147 -20.86 18.40 16.09
N THR A 148 -21.65 19.48 16.16
CA THR A 148 -22.61 19.83 15.10
C THR A 148 -21.91 20.16 13.80
N PHE A 149 -20.82 20.93 13.87
CA PHE A 149 -20.00 21.26 12.71
C PHE A 149 -19.42 20.00 12.07
N PHE A 150 -18.89 19.06 12.86
CA PHE A 150 -18.41 17.77 12.35
C PHE A 150 -19.51 16.98 11.62
N ALA A 151 -20.74 16.95 12.14
CA ALA A 151 -21.87 16.33 11.47
C ALA A 151 -22.25 17.03 10.15
N GLU A 152 -22.14 18.36 10.08
CA GLU A 152 -22.34 19.11 8.84
C GLU A 152 -21.28 18.77 7.78
N LEU A 153 -20.03 18.58 8.19
CA LEU A 153 -18.96 18.13 7.28
C LEU A 153 -19.24 16.71 6.76
N MET A 154 -19.65 15.79 7.65
CA MET A 154 -20.09 14.44 7.25
C MET A 154 -21.24 14.48 6.24
N HIS A 155 -22.17 15.43 6.35
CA HIS A 155 -23.30 15.55 5.44
C HIS A 155 -22.91 16.09 4.06
N ARG A 156 -21.85 16.90 3.99
CA ARG A 156 -21.34 17.49 2.74
C ARG A 156 -20.34 16.59 2.01
N PHE A 157 -19.80 15.59 2.71
CA PHE A 157 -18.85 14.62 2.17
C PHE A 157 -19.59 13.58 1.32
#